data_AF-A0A0W1D715-F1
#
_entry.id   AF-A0A0W1D715-F1
#
_cell.length_a   1.000
_cell.length_b   1.000
_cell.length_c   1.000
_cell.angle_alpha   90.00
_cell.angle_beta   90.00
_cell.angle_gamma   90.00
#
_symmetry.space_group_name_H-M   'P 1'
#
loop_
_entity.id
_entity.type
_entity.pdbx_description
1 polymer ?
#
loop_
_entity_poly.entity_id
_entity_poly.type
_entity_poly.pdbx_seq_one_letter_code
_entity_poly.pdbx_strand_id
1 'polypeptide(L)'
;MTSQVTDVLAAVQSFVAKGYDREYRVKDGHLIDLELGSTLDPCAITVDAALRLESGDDGEDASNIYAITDPATNHKGLLIDAFDVFDEICHRDLSERLVADRQTTPAGDEDVPSKHGLRKVYKNEFERDPERYVLREGFPDFPLCPFGGAFSILGFDTAEQSYVWLVTSIIRDSRLIRAPYQGDDAPGDE
;
A
#
# COMPACT_ATOMS: atom_id res chain seq x y z
N MET A 1 12.51 -24.04 14.23
CA MET A 1 11.84 -23.83 12.93
C MET A 1 12.28 -22.46 12.46
N THR A 2 13.04 -22.38 11.37
CA THR A 2 13.49 -21.09 10.81
C THR A 2 12.31 -20.45 10.10
N SER A 3 11.59 -19.53 10.77
CA SER A 3 10.62 -18.68 10.10
C SER A 3 11.35 -17.93 8.99
N GLN A 4 11.00 -18.20 7.73
CA GLN A 4 11.48 -17.42 6.61
C GLN A 4 10.89 -16.02 6.76
N VAL A 5 11.72 -15.10 7.25
CA VAL A 5 11.48 -13.66 7.16
C VAL A 5 11.29 -13.35 5.68
N THR A 6 10.05 -13.13 5.26
CA THR A 6 9.76 -12.73 3.89
C THR A 6 9.75 -11.21 3.85
N ASP A 7 10.83 -10.65 3.31
CA ASP A 7 10.91 -9.23 2.98
C ASP A 7 9.90 -8.94 1.85
N VAL A 8 9.02 -7.94 2.05
CA VAL A 8 8.06 -7.49 1.04
C VAL A 8 8.76 -7.22 -0.29
N LEU A 9 9.96 -6.63 -0.24
CA LEU A 9 10.76 -6.37 -1.43
C LEU A 9 11.20 -7.67 -2.13
N ALA A 10 11.64 -8.67 -1.38
CA ALA A 10 12.02 -9.97 -1.93
C ALA A 10 10.83 -10.70 -2.57
N ALA A 11 9.64 -10.61 -1.97
CA ALA A 11 8.41 -11.16 -2.53
C ALA A 11 8.04 -10.46 -3.85
N VAL A 12 8.06 -9.12 -3.89
CA VAL A 12 7.84 -8.33 -5.11
C VAL A 12 8.83 -8.73 -6.20
N GLN A 13 10.14 -8.76 -5.89
CA GLN A 13 11.18 -9.16 -6.84
C GLN A 13 10.99 -10.59 -7.37
N SER A 14 10.50 -11.51 -6.54
CA SER A 14 10.19 -12.89 -6.96
C SER A 14 9.05 -12.93 -8.00
N PHE A 15 8.01 -12.10 -7.84
CA PHE A 15 6.93 -12.01 -8.82
C PHE A 15 7.37 -11.28 -10.10
N VAL A 16 8.13 -10.20 -9.99
CA VAL A 16 8.70 -9.52 -11.17
C VAL A 16 9.56 -10.49 -11.98
N ALA A 17 10.38 -11.32 -11.34
CA ALA A 17 11.17 -12.36 -12.02
C ALA A 17 10.31 -13.44 -12.72
N LYS A 18 9.02 -13.58 -12.36
CA LYS A 18 8.04 -14.47 -13.01
C LYS A 18 7.22 -13.76 -14.09
N GLY A 19 7.53 -12.50 -14.39
CA GLY A 19 6.88 -11.70 -15.44
C GLY A 19 5.68 -10.88 -14.98
N TYR A 20 5.49 -10.67 -13.67
CA TYR A 20 4.52 -9.69 -13.17
C TYR A 20 5.20 -8.32 -13.06
N ASP A 21 5.43 -7.68 -14.21
CA ASP A 21 6.19 -6.44 -14.33
C ASP A 21 5.32 -5.19 -14.51
N ARG A 22 4.02 -5.36 -14.78
CA ARG A 22 3.08 -4.23 -14.81
C ARG A 22 2.72 -3.74 -13.42
N GLU A 23 2.48 -2.44 -13.33
CA GLU A 23 1.95 -1.80 -12.12
C GLU A 23 0.43 -1.63 -12.22
N TYR A 24 -0.28 -2.23 -11.27
CA TYR A 24 -1.71 -2.05 -11.09
C TYR A 24 -1.99 -1.21 -9.84
N ARG A 25 -2.99 -0.33 -9.91
CA ARG A 25 -3.43 0.51 -8.78
C ARG A 25 -4.92 0.48 -8.59
N VAL A 26 -5.34 0.67 -7.34
CA VAL A 26 -6.72 1.00 -7.02
C VAL A 26 -6.90 2.52 -7.12
N LYS A 27 -7.88 2.95 -7.93
CA LYS A 27 -8.31 4.35 -8.01
C LYS A 27 -9.83 4.38 -8.04
N ASP A 28 -10.43 5.21 -7.18
CA ASP A 28 -11.89 5.31 -7.03
C ASP A 28 -12.57 3.94 -6.81
N GLY A 29 -11.89 3.03 -6.10
CA GLY A 29 -12.33 1.67 -5.83
C GLY A 29 -12.13 0.67 -6.98
N HIS A 30 -11.62 1.10 -8.13
CA HIS A 30 -11.42 0.28 -9.33
C HIS A 30 -9.95 -0.09 -9.55
N LEU A 31 -9.70 -1.28 -10.11
CA LEU A 31 -8.37 -1.72 -10.53
C LEU A 31 -7.99 -1.10 -11.87
N ILE A 32 -6.84 -0.44 -11.94
CA ILE A 32 -6.34 0.28 -13.12
C ILE A 32 -4.99 -0.30 -13.54
N ASP A 33 -4.85 -0.63 -14.82
CA ASP A 33 -3.54 -0.82 -15.47
C ASP A 33 -2.93 0.56 -15.75
N LEU A 34 -1.83 0.90 -15.08
CA LEU A 34 -1.23 2.23 -15.23
C LEU A 34 -0.56 2.46 -16.58
N GLU A 35 -0.06 1.42 -17.22
CA GLU A 35 0.62 1.55 -18.50
C GLU A 35 -0.38 1.79 -19.64
N LEU A 36 -1.54 1.12 -19.58
CA LEU A 36 -2.61 1.28 -20.56
C LEU A 36 -3.61 2.38 -20.18
N GLY A 37 -3.64 2.80 -18.92
CA GLY A 37 -4.64 3.73 -18.38
C GLY A 37 -6.06 3.15 -18.35
N SER A 38 -6.21 1.83 -18.49
CA SER A 38 -7.49 1.15 -18.59
C SER A 38 -7.95 0.57 -17.26
N THR A 39 -9.25 0.66 -16.98
CA THR A 39 -9.88 -0.05 -15.87
C THR A 39 -10.01 -1.55 -16.19
N LEU A 40 -9.56 -2.39 -15.27
CA LEU A 40 -9.72 -3.84 -15.34
C LEU A 40 -11.02 -4.25 -14.63
N ASP A 41 -11.80 -5.13 -15.26
CA ASP A 41 -13.00 -5.70 -14.67
C ASP A 41 -12.61 -6.75 -13.61
N PRO A 42 -12.96 -6.56 -12.32
CA PRO A 42 -12.65 -7.52 -11.26
C PRO A 42 -13.19 -8.94 -11.51
N CYS A 43 -14.29 -9.06 -12.26
CA CYS A 43 -14.86 -10.36 -12.63
C CYS A 43 -14.05 -11.08 -13.71
N ALA A 44 -13.30 -10.33 -14.53
CA ALA A 44 -12.54 -10.86 -15.66
C ALA A 44 -11.09 -11.18 -15.31
N ILE A 45 -10.51 -10.56 -14.26
CA ILE A 45 -9.14 -10.83 -13.85
C ILE A 45 -8.97 -12.20 -13.16
N THR A 46 -7.73 -12.69 -13.21
CA THR A 46 -7.27 -13.84 -12.42
C THR A 46 -6.26 -13.35 -11.37
N VAL A 47 -6.53 -13.61 -10.11
CA VAL A 47 -5.54 -13.44 -9.03
C VAL A 47 -4.75 -14.73 -8.94
N ASP A 48 -3.53 -14.73 -9.48
CA ASP A 48 -2.67 -15.92 -9.54
C ASP A 48 -2.02 -16.23 -8.18
N ALA A 49 -1.80 -15.19 -7.37
CA ALA A 49 -1.33 -15.30 -6.01
C ALA A 49 -1.73 -14.08 -5.19
N ALA A 50 -2.05 -14.28 -3.92
CA ALA A 50 -2.31 -13.24 -2.94
C ALA A 50 -1.52 -13.55 -1.67
N LEU A 51 -0.65 -12.62 -1.25
CA LEU A 51 0.21 -12.77 -0.09
C LEU A 51 -0.01 -11.60 0.87
N ARG A 52 -0.29 -11.91 2.13
CA ARG A 52 -0.33 -10.95 3.24
C ARG A 52 0.89 -11.16 4.13
N LEU A 53 1.71 -10.13 4.24
CA LEU A 53 2.93 -10.11 5.04
C LEU A 53 2.65 -9.31 6.31
N GLU A 54 2.46 -10.01 7.42
CA GLU A 54 2.15 -9.41 8.72
C GLU A 54 3.41 -8.97 9.45
N SER A 55 3.37 -7.77 10.00
CA SER A 55 4.44 -7.08 10.70
C SER A 55 3.92 -6.54 12.05
N GLY A 56 4.75 -6.53 13.07
CA GLY A 56 4.39 -6.07 14.43
C GLY A 56 3.67 -7.13 15.27
N ASP A 57 3.62 -6.89 16.59
CA ASP A 57 2.91 -7.75 17.53
C ASP A 57 1.44 -7.93 17.08
N ASP A 58 0.95 -9.17 17.07
CA ASP A 58 -0.42 -9.54 16.68
C ASP A 58 -0.86 -9.11 15.25
N GLY A 59 0.07 -8.79 14.35
CA GLY A 59 -0.26 -8.44 12.96
C GLY A 59 -0.90 -7.06 12.80
N GLU A 60 -0.61 -6.13 13.70
CA GLU A 60 -1.10 -4.74 13.68
C GLU A 60 -0.73 -3.95 12.41
N ASP A 61 0.29 -4.40 11.67
CA ASP A 61 0.69 -3.85 10.39
C ASP A 61 0.78 -4.97 9.36
N ALA A 62 0.37 -4.73 8.12
CA ALA A 62 0.56 -5.71 7.07
C ALA A 62 0.75 -5.04 5.72
N SER A 63 1.42 -5.75 4.82
CA SER A 63 1.45 -5.40 3.40
C SER A 63 0.90 -6.56 2.59
N ASN A 64 0.04 -6.28 1.62
CA ASN A 64 -0.49 -7.28 0.70
C ASN A 64 0.13 -7.13 -0.68
N ILE A 65 0.45 -8.26 -1.31
CA ILE A 65 0.91 -8.34 -2.69
C ILE A 65 -0.04 -9.26 -3.44
N TYR A 66 -0.59 -8.75 -4.54
CA TYR A 66 -1.47 -9.51 -5.42
C TYR A 66 -0.82 -9.61 -6.80
N ALA A 67 -0.55 -10.83 -7.24
CA ALA A 67 -0.10 -11.12 -8.59
C ALA A 67 -1.34 -11.41 -9.45
N ILE A 68 -1.58 -10.56 -10.46
CA ILE A 68 -2.82 -10.55 -11.22
C ILE A 68 -2.49 -10.72 -12.70
N THR A 69 -3.20 -11.61 -13.37
CA THR A 69 -3.24 -11.71 -14.84
C THR A 69 -4.55 -11.12 -15.35
N ASP A 70 -4.48 -10.23 -16.34
CA ASP A 70 -5.62 -9.87 -17.18
C ASP A 70 -5.73 -10.86 -18.36
N PRO A 71 -6.73 -11.76 -18.39
CA PRO A 71 -6.86 -12.75 -19.45
C PRO A 71 -7.17 -12.15 -20.83
N ALA A 72 -7.71 -10.92 -20.90
CA ALA A 72 -8.04 -10.29 -22.18
C ALA A 72 -6.78 -9.91 -22.98
N THR A 73 -5.73 -9.48 -22.27
CA THR A 73 -4.45 -9.09 -22.87
C THR A 73 -3.32 -10.08 -22.58
N ASN A 74 -3.56 -11.05 -21.70
CA ASN A 74 -2.56 -11.97 -21.13
C ASN A 74 -1.40 -11.25 -20.41
N HIS A 75 -1.63 -9.99 -20.02
CA HIS A 75 -0.69 -9.20 -19.26
C HIS A 75 -0.72 -9.56 -17.78
N LYS A 76 0.43 -9.37 -17.13
CA LYS A 76 0.65 -9.73 -15.73
C LYS A 76 1.18 -8.54 -14.97
N GLY A 77 0.59 -8.27 -13.82
CA GLY A 77 0.98 -7.15 -12.99
C GLY A 77 0.86 -7.41 -11.50
N LEU A 78 1.42 -6.47 -10.75
CA LEU A 78 1.35 -6.44 -9.30
C LEU A 78 0.43 -5.33 -8.85
N LEU A 79 -0.48 -5.68 -7.95
CA LEU A 79 -1.19 -4.73 -7.11
C LEU A 79 -0.62 -4.86 -5.70
N ILE A 80 -0.11 -3.76 -5.15
CA ILE A 80 0.53 -3.74 -3.83
C ILE A 80 -0.29 -2.84 -2.90
N ASP A 81 -0.77 -3.43 -1.81
CA ASP A 81 -1.37 -2.73 -0.68
C ASP A 81 -0.33 -2.61 0.42
N ALA A 82 0.42 -1.52 0.41
CA ALA A 82 1.48 -1.29 1.38
C ALA A 82 0.97 -1.26 2.83
N PHE A 83 -0.29 -0.88 3.04
CA PHE A 83 -0.85 -0.48 4.34
C PHE A 83 -2.07 -1.29 4.78
N ASP A 84 -2.38 -2.41 4.11
CA ASP A 84 -3.53 -3.28 4.39
C ASP A 84 -4.88 -2.52 4.44
N VAL A 85 -5.12 -1.60 3.50
CA VAL A 85 -6.34 -0.77 3.45
C VAL A 85 -7.30 -1.13 2.32
N PHE A 86 -6.94 -2.03 1.41
CA PHE A 86 -7.77 -2.33 0.24
C PHE A 86 -9.12 -2.97 0.58
N ASP A 87 -9.22 -3.67 1.70
CA ASP A 87 -10.49 -4.21 2.19
C ASP A 87 -11.52 -3.10 2.50
N GLU A 88 -11.07 -1.85 2.71
CA GLU A 88 -11.91 -0.68 3.01
C GLU A 88 -12.19 0.20 1.78
N ILE A 89 -11.24 0.30 0.84
CA ILE A 89 -11.32 1.25 -0.27
C ILE A 89 -11.73 0.65 -1.62
N CYS A 90 -11.63 -0.67 -1.78
CA CYS A 90 -12.01 -1.35 -3.01
C CYS A 90 -13.52 -1.53 -3.12
N HIS A 91 -14.05 -1.58 -4.35
CA HIS A 91 -15.38 -2.13 -4.58
C HIS A 91 -15.43 -3.58 -4.11
N ARG A 92 -16.61 -3.98 -3.59
CA ARG A 92 -16.83 -5.31 -2.99
C ARG A 92 -16.38 -6.47 -3.89
N ASP A 93 -16.68 -6.39 -5.19
CA ASP A 93 -16.34 -7.45 -6.14
C ASP A 93 -14.82 -7.63 -6.27
N LEU A 94 -14.06 -6.53 -6.18
CA LEU A 94 -12.60 -6.57 -6.20
C LEU A 94 -12.05 -7.07 -4.86
N SER A 95 -12.53 -6.56 -3.73
CA SER A 95 -12.03 -6.98 -2.42
C SER A 95 -12.25 -8.48 -2.17
N GLU A 96 -13.45 -9.01 -2.45
CA GLU A 96 -13.75 -10.45 -2.34
C GLU A 96 -12.80 -11.30 -3.19
N ARG A 97 -12.47 -10.84 -4.40
CA ARG A 97 -11.55 -11.52 -5.32
C ARG A 97 -10.11 -11.53 -4.82
N LEU A 98 -9.64 -10.41 -4.27
CA LEU A 98 -8.27 -10.27 -3.78
C LEU A 98 -8.01 -11.16 -2.56
N VAL A 99 -9.00 -11.32 -1.67
CA VAL A 99 -8.82 -12.04 -0.40
C VAL A 99 -9.12 -13.55 -0.46
N ALA A 100 -9.79 -14.03 -1.51
CA ALA A 100 -10.33 -15.39 -1.60
C ALA A 100 -9.30 -16.50 -1.27
N ASP A 101 -8.07 -16.37 -1.78
CA ASP A 101 -6.98 -17.34 -1.60
C ASP A 101 -5.73 -16.72 -0.95
N ARG A 102 -5.93 -15.65 -0.16
CA ARG A 102 -4.83 -14.88 0.44
C ARG A 102 -4.08 -15.69 1.49
N GLN A 103 -2.80 -15.93 1.24
CA GLN A 103 -1.90 -16.62 2.16
C GLN A 103 -1.28 -15.61 3.12
N THR A 104 -1.34 -15.88 4.43
CA THR A 104 -0.72 -15.01 5.44
C THR A 104 0.62 -15.59 5.87
N THR A 105 1.66 -14.76 5.87
CA THR A 105 3.02 -15.12 6.25
C THR A 105 3.58 -14.07 7.21
N PRO A 106 4.25 -14.46 8.31
CA PRO A 106 4.96 -13.51 9.16
C PRO A 106 6.10 -12.81 8.41
N ALA A 107 6.14 -11.49 8.50
CA ALA A 107 7.29 -10.66 8.17
C ALA A 107 8.17 -10.47 9.41
N GLY A 108 9.49 -10.39 9.22
CA GLY A 108 10.47 -10.34 10.31
C GLY A 108 10.87 -8.93 10.72
N ASP A 109 9.99 -7.94 10.59
CA ASP A 109 10.26 -6.51 10.81
C ASP A 109 9.51 -5.92 12.02
N GLU A 110 9.12 -6.76 12.98
CA GLU A 110 8.34 -6.39 14.17
C GLU A 110 9.00 -5.26 14.99
N ASP A 111 10.31 -5.37 15.26
CA ASP A 111 11.08 -4.44 16.10
C ASP A 111 11.94 -3.42 15.33
N VAL A 112 11.73 -3.26 14.02
CA VAL A 112 12.56 -2.34 13.22
C VAL A 112 11.99 -0.92 13.30
N PRO A 113 12.76 0.10 13.73
CA PRO A 113 12.27 1.48 13.88
C PRO A 113 11.99 2.18 12.54
N SER A 114 12.25 1.50 11.42
CA SER A 114 12.01 2.00 10.08
C SER A 114 11.44 0.90 9.19
N LYS A 115 10.54 1.27 8.30
CA LYS A 115 9.99 0.40 7.25
C LYS A 115 10.19 1.08 5.91
N HIS A 116 10.81 0.37 4.97
CA HIS A 116 11.11 0.87 3.62
C HIS A 116 11.89 2.20 3.58
N GLY A 117 12.80 2.41 4.55
CA GLY A 117 13.59 3.65 4.65
C GLY A 117 12.86 4.82 5.32
N LEU A 118 11.62 4.62 5.77
CA LEU A 118 10.83 5.62 6.50
C LEU A 118 10.78 5.27 7.97
N ARG A 119 10.84 6.28 8.85
CA ARG A 119 10.61 6.08 10.29
C ARG A 119 9.22 5.51 10.50
N LYS A 120 9.13 4.43 11.29
CA LYS A 120 7.86 3.82 11.68
C LYS A 120 7.25 4.58 12.85
N VAL A 121 5.96 4.90 12.77
CA VAL A 121 5.18 5.51 13.85
C VAL A 121 4.20 4.47 14.36
N TYR A 122 4.33 4.15 15.64
CA TYR A 122 3.50 3.15 16.32
C TYR A 122 2.26 3.80 16.94
N LYS A 123 1.25 3.00 17.21
CA LYS A 123 -0.05 3.46 17.73
C LYS A 123 0.09 4.28 19.01
N ASN A 124 0.92 3.82 19.94
CA ASN A 124 1.19 4.49 21.21
C ASN A 124 1.84 5.88 21.06
N GLU A 125 2.58 6.13 19.97
CA GLU A 125 3.16 7.42 19.64
C GLU A 125 2.06 8.35 19.11
N PHE A 126 1.29 7.87 18.13
CA PHE A 126 0.16 8.59 17.56
C PHE A 126 -0.87 9.01 18.62
N GLU A 127 -1.17 8.15 19.60
CA GLU A 127 -2.15 8.44 20.66
C GLU A 127 -1.78 9.63 21.55
N ARG A 128 -0.50 9.98 21.63
CA ARG A 128 -0.03 11.12 22.43
C ARG A 128 -0.33 12.46 21.76
N ASP A 129 -0.33 12.48 20.43
CA ASP A 129 -0.55 13.67 19.61
C ASP A 129 -1.10 13.30 18.23
N PRO A 130 -2.40 12.96 18.11
CA PRO A 130 -3.00 12.50 16.86
C PRO A 130 -2.98 13.55 15.74
N GLU A 131 -3.03 14.83 16.10
CA GLU A 131 -3.11 15.95 15.15
C GLU A 131 -1.77 16.24 14.47
N ARG A 132 -0.65 15.75 15.03
CA ARG A 132 0.69 15.87 14.45
C ARG A 132 0.85 15.12 13.13
N TYR A 133 0.13 14.02 12.94
CA TYR A 133 0.31 13.15 11.78
C TYR A 133 -0.85 13.29 10.81
N VAL A 134 -0.53 13.38 9.53
CA VAL A 134 -1.52 13.39 8.45
C VAL A 134 -1.22 12.31 7.44
N LEU A 135 -2.27 11.76 6.81
CA LEU A 135 -2.13 10.88 5.66
C LEU A 135 -2.23 11.72 4.40
N ARG A 136 -1.10 11.93 3.72
CA ARG A 136 -1.03 12.66 2.45
C ARG A 136 -1.41 11.72 1.31
N GLU A 137 -2.26 12.18 0.39
CA GLU A 137 -2.75 11.40 -0.74
C GLU A 137 -2.39 12.10 -2.06
N GLY A 138 -1.69 11.40 -2.96
CA GLY A 138 -1.40 11.89 -4.32
C GLY A 138 -0.38 13.01 -4.46
N PHE A 139 0.44 13.27 -3.43
CA PHE A 139 1.42 14.34 -3.48
C PHE A 139 2.64 14.01 -4.37
N PRO A 140 3.20 14.99 -5.10
CA PRO A 140 4.29 14.76 -6.06
C PRO A 140 5.68 14.65 -5.41
N ASP A 141 5.83 15.08 -4.16
CA ASP A 141 7.08 15.07 -3.39
C ASP A 141 7.28 13.78 -2.60
N PHE A 142 6.48 12.74 -2.84
CA PHE A 142 6.69 11.44 -2.21
C PHE A 142 8.09 10.88 -2.52
N PRO A 143 8.73 10.23 -1.54
CA PRO A 143 9.98 9.51 -1.79
C PRO A 143 9.73 8.34 -2.77
N LEU A 144 10.82 7.82 -3.34
CA LEU A 144 10.75 6.67 -4.23
C LEU A 144 10.13 5.47 -3.50
N CYS A 145 9.13 4.84 -4.13
CA CYS A 145 8.53 3.63 -3.62
C CYS A 145 9.52 2.47 -3.80
N PRO A 146 9.84 1.70 -2.73
CA PRO A 146 10.81 0.60 -2.82
C PRO A 146 10.36 -0.52 -3.77
N PHE A 147 9.06 -0.61 -4.05
CA PHE A 147 8.46 -1.67 -4.87
C PHE A 147 8.39 -1.31 -6.36
N GLY A 148 8.88 -0.12 -6.74
CA GLY A 148 8.62 0.47 -8.05
C GLY A 148 7.44 1.45 -7.99
N GLY A 149 7.36 2.32 -9.00
CA GLY A 149 6.32 3.34 -9.08
C GLY A 149 6.46 4.45 -8.03
N ALA A 150 5.32 5.00 -7.61
CA ALA A 150 5.21 6.06 -6.61
C ALA A 150 4.18 5.68 -5.56
N PHE A 151 4.37 6.11 -4.31
CA PHE A 151 3.33 5.99 -3.30
C PHE A 151 2.04 6.70 -3.77
N SER A 152 0.89 6.11 -3.50
CA SER A 152 -0.41 6.79 -3.67
C SER A 152 -0.80 7.55 -2.41
N ILE A 153 -0.42 7.02 -1.24
CA ILE A 153 -0.62 7.60 0.08
C ILE A 153 0.64 7.42 0.92
N LEU A 154 0.93 8.38 1.81
CA LEU A 154 2.01 8.25 2.78
C LEU A 154 1.74 9.08 4.03
N GLY A 155 2.20 8.60 5.19
CA GLY A 155 2.15 9.36 6.42
C GLY A 155 3.13 10.53 6.41
N PHE A 156 2.74 11.65 7.00
CA PHE A 156 3.57 12.83 7.13
C PHE A 156 3.54 13.35 8.57
N ASP A 157 4.72 13.52 9.15
CA ASP A 157 4.91 14.16 10.45
C ASP A 157 5.01 15.66 10.24
N THR A 158 3.98 16.40 10.68
CA THR A 158 3.91 17.86 10.49
C THR A 158 4.87 18.62 11.41
N ALA A 159 5.30 18.04 12.53
CA ALA A 159 6.26 18.68 13.43
C ALA A 159 7.68 18.59 12.86
N GLU A 160 8.06 17.42 12.32
CA GLU A 160 9.40 17.17 11.77
C GLU A 160 9.50 17.47 10.27
N GLN A 161 8.37 17.77 9.61
CA GLN A 161 8.29 18.01 8.16
C GLN A 161 8.90 16.85 7.34
N SER A 162 8.55 15.61 7.70
CA SER A 162 9.13 14.42 7.08
C SER A 162 8.10 13.32 6.85
N TYR A 163 8.34 12.50 5.82
CA TYR A 163 7.53 11.33 5.52
C TYR A 163 7.82 10.18 6.48
N VAL A 164 6.77 9.52 6.94
CA VAL A 164 6.80 8.44 7.94
C VAL A 164 5.92 7.27 7.51
N TRP A 165 6.24 6.09 8.01
CA TRP A 165 5.41 4.90 7.88
C TRP A 165 4.45 4.83 9.08
N LEU A 166 3.18 5.18 8.86
CA LEU A 166 2.13 4.96 9.86
C LEU A 166 1.72 3.48 9.80
N VAL A 167 1.70 2.80 10.95
CA VAL A 167 1.18 1.42 11.00
C VAL A 167 -0.30 1.40 10.60
N THR A 168 -0.75 0.26 10.05
CA THR A 168 -2.12 0.04 9.57
C THR A 168 -3.19 0.49 10.59
N SER A 169 -2.99 0.21 11.88
CA SER A 169 -3.93 0.60 12.97
C SER A 169 -4.07 2.13 13.17
N ILE A 170 -3.12 2.93 12.71
CA ILE A 170 -3.23 4.40 12.66
C ILE A 170 -4.01 4.83 11.41
N ILE A 171 -3.76 4.20 10.26
CA ILE A 171 -4.42 4.55 9.00
C ILE A 171 -5.94 4.32 9.06
N ARG A 172 -6.36 3.31 9.81
CA ARG A 172 -7.76 3.00 10.13
C ARG A 172 -8.36 3.88 11.25
N ASP A 173 -7.55 4.71 11.93
CA ASP A 173 -8.04 5.55 13.02
C ASP A 173 -8.82 6.75 12.47
N SER A 174 -10.07 6.90 12.94
CA SER A 174 -10.95 8.02 12.55
C SER A 174 -10.41 9.42 12.85
N ARG A 175 -9.42 9.54 13.75
CA ARG A 175 -8.78 10.81 14.09
C ARG A 175 -7.69 11.21 13.08
N LEU A 176 -7.20 10.27 12.27
CA LEU A 176 -6.16 10.55 11.29
C LEU A 176 -6.71 11.45 10.18
N ILE A 177 -6.13 12.63 10.04
CA ILE A 177 -6.53 13.59 9.02
C ILE A 177 -5.98 13.13 7.66
N ARG A 178 -6.86 13.03 6.68
CA ARG A 178 -6.51 12.74 5.28
C ARG A 178 -6.38 14.05 4.52
N ALA A 179 -5.24 14.25 3.88
CA ALA A 179 -4.90 15.44 3.12
C ALA A 179 -4.71 15.05 1.65
N PRO A 180 -5.73 15.20 0.79
CA PRO A 180 -5.57 14.99 -0.65
C PRO A 180 -4.82 16.16 -1.28
N TYR A 181 -3.87 15.87 -2.19
CA TYR A 181 -3.19 16.89 -2.98
C TYR A 181 -4.18 17.66 -3.86
N GLN A 182 -4.20 18.99 -3.73
CA GLN A 182 -5.11 19.87 -4.47
C GLN A 182 -4.47 20.50 -5.72
N GLY A 183 -3.20 20.20 -6.03
CA GLY A 183 -2.45 20.93 -7.05
C GLY A 183 -1.89 22.27 -6.55
N ASP A 184 -1.01 22.88 -7.34
CA ASP A 184 -0.58 24.28 -7.15
C ASP A 184 -1.69 25.26 -7.56
N ASP A 185 -2.90 25.12 -7.04
CA ASP A 185 -3.85 26.24 -7.03
C ASP A 185 -3.46 27.15 -5.86
N ALA A 186 -2.34 27.84 -6.02
CA ALA A 186 -2.18 29.12 -5.35
C ALA A 186 -3.30 30.02 -5.91
N PRO A 187 -4.22 30.55 -5.09
CA PRO A 187 -4.87 31.78 -5.50
C PRO A 187 -3.72 32.78 -5.67
N GLY A 188 -3.40 33.10 -6.92
CA GLY A 188 -2.62 34.29 -7.23
C GLY A 188 -3.46 35.46 -6.74
N ASP A 189 -3.22 35.90 -5.51
CA ASP A 189 -3.73 37.17 -5.04
C ASP A 189 -3.06 38.26 -5.87
N GLU A 190 -3.85 38.84 -6.77
CA GLU A 190 -3.63 40.13 -7.44
C GLU A 190 -3.40 41.27 -6.42
#